data_AF-A0A1Q3DJW0-F1
#
_entry.id   AF-A0A1Q3DJW0-F1
#
_cell.length_a   1.000
_cell.length_b   1.000
_cell.length_c   1.000
_cell.angle_alpha   90.00
_cell.angle_beta   90.00
_cell.angle_gamma   90.00
#
_symmetry.space_group_name_H-M   'P 1'
#
loop_
_entity.id
_entity.type
_entity.pdbx_description
1 polymer ?
#
loop_
_entity_poly.entity_id
_entity_poly.type
_entity_poly.pdbx_seq_one_letter_code
_entity_poly.pdbx_strand_id
1 'polypeptide(L)'
;MNCGMLVDKLVSRTSSWISNSLSFGGRQQLIASVLFSIQVFWCNTFVLPVAVTKECDRILRSFLWHGVGTSKKGGKIAWSKVCRPKATGGLGFRDSRAWN
;
A
#
# COMPACT_ATOMS: atom_id res chain seq x y z
N MET A 1 -16.59 14.45 -4.43
CA MET A 1 -15.48 14.06 -3.53
C MET A 1 -14.68 12.94 -4.19
N ASN A 2 -13.63 13.27 -4.94
CA ASN A 2 -12.88 12.30 -5.74
C ASN A 2 -11.71 11.71 -4.95
N CYS A 3 -11.99 10.68 -4.15
CA CYS A 3 -10.96 9.86 -3.50
C CYS A 3 -10.06 9.11 -4.52
N GLY A 4 -10.39 9.18 -5.83
CA GLY A 4 -9.53 8.71 -6.92
C GLY A 4 -8.15 9.36 -6.95
N MET A 5 -8.03 10.63 -6.50
CA MET A 5 -6.73 11.31 -6.44
C MET A 5 -5.71 10.61 -5.52
N LEU A 6 -6.17 9.94 -4.45
CA LEU A 6 -5.29 9.13 -3.59
C LEU A 6 -4.76 7.92 -4.38
N VAL A 7 -5.67 7.20 -5.04
CA VAL A 7 -5.34 6.01 -5.84
C VAL A 7 -4.37 6.37 -6.95
N ASP A 8 -4.63 7.44 -7.70
CA ASP A 8 -3.77 7.91 -8.78
C ASP A 8 -2.38 8.29 -8.26
N LYS A 9 -2.30 8.91 -7.07
CA LYS A 9 -1.02 9.27 -6.45
C LYS A 9 -0.23 8.04 -6.02
N LEU A 10 -0.89 7.01 -5.50
CA LEU A 10 -0.24 5.73 -5.16
C LEU A 10 0.21 4.98 -6.41
N VAL A 11 -0.61 4.93 -7.46
CA VAL A 11 -0.25 4.33 -8.76
C VAL A 11 0.94 5.08 -9.36
N SER A 12 0.91 6.41 -9.41
CA SER A 12 2.00 7.22 -9.94
C SER A 12 3.31 6.95 -9.21
N ARG A 13 3.31 6.92 -7.87
CA ARG A 13 4.50 6.62 -7.07
C ARG A 13 5.01 5.21 -7.31
N THR A 14 4.15 4.21 -7.20
CA THR A 14 4.55 2.80 -7.40
C THR A 14 5.04 2.54 -8.83
N SER A 15 4.43 3.18 -9.83
CA SER A 15 4.87 3.11 -11.23
C SER A 15 6.20 3.84 -11.48
N SER A 16 6.47 4.94 -10.79
CA SER A 16 7.78 5.63 -10.89
C SER A 16 8.93 4.80 -10.32
N TRP A 17 8.64 3.87 -9.41
CA TRP A 17 9.64 2.96 -8.82
C TRP A 17 9.84 1.65 -9.59
N ILE A 18 9.08 1.43 -10.68
CA ILE A 18 9.16 0.23 -11.55
C ILE A 18 10.46 0.18 -12.38
N SER A 19 11.18 1.29 -12.55
CA SER A 19 12.36 1.31 -13.42
C SER A 19 13.67 0.79 -12.81
N ASN A 20 13.76 0.55 -11.50
CA ASN A 20 15.05 0.20 -10.87
C ASN A 20 14.92 -0.89 -9.80
N SER A 21 15.31 -2.13 -10.14
CA SER A 21 15.92 -3.21 -9.33
C SER A 21 15.78 -3.24 -7.79
N LEU A 22 14.65 -2.84 -7.21
CA LEU A 22 14.46 -2.83 -5.77
C LEU A 22 14.29 -4.25 -5.21
N SER A 23 15.05 -4.56 -4.16
CA SER A 23 14.85 -5.78 -3.38
C SER A 23 13.50 -5.77 -2.66
N PHE A 24 13.05 -6.94 -2.19
CA PHE A 24 11.83 -7.03 -1.37
C PHE A 24 11.86 -6.08 -0.17
N GLY A 25 13.00 -6.02 0.54
CA GLY A 25 13.20 -5.11 1.67
C GLY A 25 13.15 -3.64 1.26
N GLY A 26 13.73 -3.27 0.10
CA GLY A 26 13.65 -1.91 -0.43
C GLY A 26 12.20 -1.48 -0.72
N ARG A 27 11.41 -2.38 -1.32
CA ARG A 27 9.99 -2.13 -1.57
C ARG A 27 9.19 -2.00 -0.28
N GLN A 28 9.46 -2.86 0.71
CA GLN A 28 8.85 -2.77 2.03
C GLN A 28 9.14 -1.43 2.70
N GLN A 29 10.39 -0.94 2.61
CA GLN A 29 10.78 0.33 3.20
C GLN A 29 10.07 1.52 2.54
N LEU A 30 9.96 1.54 1.21
CA LEU A 30 9.24 2.59 0.48
C LEU A 30 7.74 2.61 0.80
N ILE A 31 7.13 1.44 0.96
CA ILE A 31 5.74 1.34 1.43
C ILE A 31 5.63 2.00 2.81
N ALA A 32 6.48 1.61 3.76
CA ALA A 32 6.43 2.10 5.13
C ALA A 32 6.71 3.60 5.27
N SER A 33 7.65 4.16 4.49
CA SER A 33 8.07 5.55 4.62
C SER A 33 7.24 6.53 3.78
N VAL A 34 6.88 6.16 2.54
CA VAL A 34 6.25 7.08 1.59
C VAL A 34 4.76 6.79 1.44
N LEU A 35 4.39 5.57 1.07
CA LEU A 35 3.01 5.27 0.71
C LEU A 35 2.09 5.30 1.92
N PHE A 36 2.55 4.82 3.07
CA PHE A 36 1.82 4.94 4.33
C PHE A 36 1.61 6.39 4.75
N SER A 37 2.63 7.24 4.63
CA SER A 37 2.51 8.67 4.94
C SER A 37 1.47 9.37 4.08
N ILE A 38 1.38 9.01 2.79
CA ILE A 38 0.33 9.48 1.89
C ILE A 38 -1.04 9.00 2.40
N GLN A 39 -1.22 7.71 2.66
CA GLN A 39 -2.51 7.19 3.16
C GLN A 39 -2.97 7.88 4.44
N VAL A 40 -2.07 8.05 5.43
CA VAL A 40 -2.37 8.70 6.71
C VAL A 40 -2.85 10.14 6.51
N PHE A 41 -2.18 10.91 5.65
CA PHE A 41 -2.60 12.26 5.32
C PHE A 41 -4.02 12.31 4.76
N TRP A 42 -4.36 11.40 3.85
CA TRP A 42 -5.69 11.34 3.25
C TRP A 42 -6.76 10.85 4.24
N CYS A 43 -6.48 9.85 5.08
CA CYS A 43 -7.41 9.39 6.11
C CYS A 43 -7.70 10.47 7.16
N ASN A 44 -6.69 11.30 7.51
CA ASN A 44 -6.89 12.39 8.47
C ASN A 44 -7.70 13.55 7.89
N THR A 45 -7.70 13.69 6.56
CA THR A 45 -8.38 14.80 5.86
C THR A 45 -9.77 14.42 5.36
N PHE A 46 -10.00 13.13 5.06
CA PHE A 46 -11.23 12.64 4.44
C PHE A 46 -11.65 11.28 5.00
N VAL A 47 -12.96 11.07 5.15
CA VAL A 47 -13.53 9.74 5.35
C VAL A 47 -13.42 8.97 4.03
N LEU A 48 -12.65 7.88 4.03
CA LEU A 48 -12.38 7.11 2.82
C LEU A 48 -13.44 6.01 2.64
N PRO A 49 -14.08 5.91 1.47
CA PRO A 49 -14.95 4.77 1.17
C PRO A 49 -14.17 3.45 1.22
N VAL A 50 -14.83 2.38 1.68
CA VAL A 50 -14.24 1.03 1.77
C VAL A 50 -13.69 0.54 0.41
N ALA A 51 -14.28 0.98 -0.69
CA ALA A 51 -13.77 0.65 -2.02
C ALA A 51 -12.38 1.24 -2.29
N VAL A 52 -12.12 2.47 -1.81
CA VAL A 52 -10.85 3.17 -2.03
C VAL A 52 -9.75 2.57 -1.17
N THR A 53 -10.04 2.26 0.10
CA THR A 53 -9.08 1.61 1.00
C THR A 53 -8.65 0.25 0.46
N LYS A 54 -9.61 -0.56 -0.03
CA LYS A 54 -9.33 -1.82 -0.71
C LYS A 54 -8.45 -1.65 -1.95
N GLU A 55 -8.68 -0.61 -2.74
CA GLU A 55 -7.88 -0.35 -3.94
C GLU A 55 -6.45 0.08 -3.59
N CYS A 56 -6.28 0.88 -2.54
CA CYS A 56 -4.96 1.22 -2.03
C CYS A 56 -4.20 -0.03 -1.57
N ASP A 57 -4.86 -0.91 -0.79
CA ASP A 57 -4.27 -2.17 -0.35
C ASP A 57 -3.86 -3.08 -1.53
N ARG A 58 -4.65 -3.07 -2.62
CA ARG A 58 -4.32 -3.78 -3.86
C ARG A 58 -3.02 -3.27 -4.48
N ILE A 59 -2.86 -1.95 -4.56
CA ILE A 59 -1.65 -1.30 -5.12
C ILE A 59 -0.42 -1.61 -4.25
N LEU A 60 -0.53 -1.42 -2.93
CA LEU A 60 0.57 -1.70 -1.99
C LEU A 60 1.00 -3.16 -2.05
N ARG A 61 0.03 -4.09 -2.07
CA ARG A 61 0.30 -5.52 -2.18
C ARG A 61 0.94 -5.88 -3.51
N SER A 62 0.47 -5.30 -4.60
CA SER A 62 1.05 -5.49 -5.93
C SER A 62 2.50 -5.04 -5.95
N PHE A 63 2.78 -3.84 -5.44
CA PHE A 63 4.12 -3.27 -5.42
C PHE A 63 5.07 -4.09 -4.54
N LEU A 64 4.65 -4.49 -3.35
CA LEU A 64 5.48 -5.28 -2.43
C LEU A 64 5.99 -6.57 -3.08
N TRP A 65 5.10 -7.34 -3.72
CA TRP A 65 5.44 -8.68 -4.22
C TRP A 65 6.00 -8.69 -5.63
N HIS A 66 5.51 -7.81 -6.50
CA HIS A 66 5.81 -7.85 -7.94
C HIS A 66 6.60 -6.63 -8.41
N GLY A 67 6.82 -5.64 -7.54
CA GLY A 67 7.51 -4.40 -7.91
C GLY A 67 6.69 -3.48 -8.81
N VAL A 68 5.43 -3.79 -9.09
CA VAL A 68 4.56 -3.00 -9.97
C VAL A 68 3.33 -2.45 -9.24
N GLY A 69 2.91 -1.24 -9.60
CA GLY A 69 1.75 -0.58 -8.98
C GLY A 69 0.41 -1.25 -9.29
N THR A 70 0.27 -1.87 -10.46
CA THR A 70 -0.98 -2.49 -10.92
C THR A 70 -0.73 -3.88 -11.48
N SER A 71 -0.80 -4.91 -10.62
CA SER A 71 -0.81 -6.31 -11.03
C SER A 71 -2.16 -6.95 -10.73
N LYS A 72 -2.61 -7.82 -11.65
CA LYS A 72 -3.71 -8.75 -11.37
C LYS A 72 -3.25 -9.96 -10.55
N LYS A 73 -1.94 -10.15 -10.36
CA LYS A 73 -1.37 -11.27 -9.60
C LYS A 73 -1.43 -10.99 -8.10
N GLY A 74 -1.96 -11.95 -7.35
CA GLY A 74 -2.04 -11.89 -5.89
C GLY A 74 -0.67 -12.06 -5.23
N GLY A 75 -0.51 -11.48 -4.03
CA GLY A 75 0.67 -11.71 -3.19
C GLY A 75 0.67 -13.09 -2.53
N LYS A 76 1.87 -13.60 -2.18
CA LYS A 76 2.05 -14.93 -1.55
C LYS A 76 1.37 -15.08 -0.19
N ILE A 77 1.18 -13.98 0.53
CA ILE A 77 0.61 -13.95 1.88
C ILE A 77 -0.63 -13.04 1.88
N ALA A 78 -1.65 -13.41 2.66
CA ALA A 78 -2.83 -12.58 2.89
C ALA A 78 -2.43 -11.20 3.46
N TRP A 79 -2.99 -10.12 2.92
CA TRP A 79 -2.63 -8.75 3.30
C TRP A 79 -2.82 -8.50 4.80
N SER A 80 -3.89 -9.03 5.39
CA SER A 80 -4.14 -8.95 6.84
C SER A 80 -3.03 -9.57 7.70
N LYS A 81 -2.34 -10.61 7.22
CA LYS A 81 -1.19 -11.20 7.92
C LYS A 81 0.06 -10.33 7.76
N VAL A 82 0.23 -9.69 6.59
CA VAL A 82 1.32 -8.74 6.32
C VAL A 82 1.20 -7.50 7.22
N CYS A 83 -0.02 -7.03 7.48
CA CYS A 83 -0.29 -5.89 8.35
C CYS A 83 -0.09 -6.17 9.85
N ARG A 84 0.18 -7.41 10.26
CA ARG A 84 0.42 -7.71 11.67
C ARG A 84 1.71 -7.03 12.18
N PRO A 85 1.82 -6.74 13.48
CA PRO A 85 3.07 -6.28 14.08
C PRO A 85 4.24 -7.22 13.77
N LYS A 86 5.45 -6.66 13.63
CA LYS A 86 6.67 -7.44 13.39
C LYS A 86 6.92 -8.50 14.47
N ALA A 87 6.60 -8.19 15.72
CA ALA A 87 6.67 -9.14 16.85
C ALA A 87 5.82 -10.41 16.66
N THR A 88 4.80 -10.35 15.80
CA THR A 88 3.89 -11.48 15.51
C THR A 88 4.10 -12.07 14.10
N GLY A 89 5.25 -11.76 13.47
CA GLY A 89 5.62 -12.28 12.14
C GLY A 89 5.02 -11.53 10.95
N GLY A 90 4.41 -10.35 11.17
CA GLY A 90 4.00 -9.46 10.08
C GLY A 90 5.06 -8.43 9.71
N LEU A 91 4.72 -7.49 8.82
CA LEU A 91 5.61 -6.40 8.39
C LEU A 91 5.35 -5.08 9.13
N GLY A 92 4.32 -5.03 9.99
CA GLY A 92 3.94 -3.84 10.75
C GLY A 92 3.25 -2.76 9.92
N PHE A 93 2.75 -3.11 8.73
CA PHE A 93 1.90 -2.22 7.94
C PHE A 93 0.58 -1.99 8.66
N ARG A 94 0.09 -0.75 8.74
CA ARG A 94 -1.21 -0.49 9.37
C ARG A 94 -2.33 -0.94 8.42
N ASP A 95 -3.32 -1.67 8.93
CA ASP A 95 -4.50 -2.06 8.14
C ASP A 95 -5.35 -0.81 7.87
N SER A 96 -5.66 -0.54 6.61
CA SER A 96 -6.47 0.61 6.19
C SER A 96 -7.87 0.60 6.82
N ARG A 97 -8.38 -0.58 7.21
CA ARG A 97 -9.66 -0.75 7.92
C ARG A 97 -9.61 -0.40 9.39
N ALA A 98 -8.42 -0.31 9.99
CA ALA A 98 -8.28 0.11 11.39
C ALA A 98 -8.27 1.64 11.55
N TRP A 99 -8.23 2.39 10.44
CA TRP A 99 -8.18 3.86 10.42
C TRP A 99 -9.49 4.54 10.02
N ASN A 100 -10.49 3.78 9.58
CA ASN A 100 -11.79 4.28 9.16
C ASN A 100 -12.82 4.09 10.27
#